data_AF-A0A1G3K393-F1
#
_entry.id   AF-A0A1G3K393-F1
#
_cell.length_a   1.000
_cell.length_b   1.000
_cell.length_c   1.000
_cell.angle_alpha   90.00
_cell.angle_beta   90.00
_cell.angle_gamma   90.00
#
_symmetry.space_group_name_H-M   'P 1'
#
loop_
_entity.id
_entity.type
_entity.pdbx_description
1 polymer ?
#
loop_
_entity_poly.entity_id
_entity_poly.type
_entity_poly.pdbx_seq_one_letter_code
_entity_poly.pdbx_strand_id
1 'polypeptide(L)' 'FKSGNSLALRLPKALGLKEGAEMTLREEQGKYSFEPAHSERKIDVSKFAGKAPWLEPLPREDFDDSPRDWHLLGRDASGA' A
#
# COMPACT_ATOMS: atom_id res chain seq x y z
N PHE A 1 16.24 -20.15 11.48
CA PHE A 1 16.48 -20.87 10.21
C PHE A 1 16.98 -19.88 9.16
N LYS A 2 17.71 -20.33 8.13
CA LYS A 2 18.18 -19.45 7.06
C LYS A 2 17.05 -19.21 6.06
N SER A 3 16.79 -17.96 5.72
CA SER A 3 15.84 -17.53 4.69
C SER A 3 16.56 -16.58 3.75
N GLY A 4 17.00 -17.08 2.59
CA GLY A 4 17.92 -16.35 1.71
C GLY A 4 19.25 -16.04 2.42
N ASN A 5 19.64 -14.76 2.43
CA ASN A 5 20.84 -14.27 3.14
C ASN A 5 20.57 -13.82 4.58
N SER A 6 19.40 -14.15 5.13
CA SER A 6 18.96 -13.67 6.44
C SER A 6 18.66 -14.80 7.42
N LEU A 7 18.76 -14.50 8.72
CA LEU A 7 18.28 -15.35 9.81
C LEU A 7 16.81 -15.05 10.08
N ALA A 8 16.00 -16.10 10.21
CA ALA A 8 14.57 -16.01 10.46
C ALA A 8 14.14 -16.89 11.65
N LEU A 9 13.06 -16.48 12.32
CA LEU A 9 12.38 -17.21 13.38
C LEU A 9 11.01 -17.69 12.88
N ARG A 10 10.53 -18.82 13.42
CA ARG A 10 9.16 -19.28 13.16
C ARG A 10 8.26 -18.82 14.28
N LEU A 11 7.16 -18.16 13.94
CA LEU A 11 6.18 -17.67 14.89
C LEU A 11 4.92 -18.54 14.84
N PRO A 12 4.30 -18.90 15.98
CA PRO A 12 3.04 -19.62 15.99
C PRO A 12 1.92 -18.82 15.31
N LYS A 13 1.10 -19.48 14.49
CA LYS A 13 -0.06 -18.88 13.81
C LYS A 13 -1.07 -18.27 14.80
N ALA A 14 -1.15 -18.82 16.02
CA ALA A 14 -2.04 -18.36 17.08
C ALA A 14 -1.76 -16.92 17.55
N LEU A 15 -0.58 -16.35 17.23
CA LEU A 15 -0.25 -14.97 17.56
C LEU A 15 -1.03 -13.94 16.71
N GLY A 16 -1.71 -14.37 15.64
CA GLY A 16 -2.57 -13.49 14.83
C GLY A 16 -1.81 -12.43 14.02
N LEU A 17 -0.49 -12.57 13.84
CA LEU A 17 0.31 -11.67 13.01
C LEU A 17 -0.06 -11.85 11.53
N LYS A 18 -0.19 -10.74 10.81
CA LYS A 18 -0.46 -10.74 9.37
C LYS A 18 0.83 -11.04 8.60
N GLU A 19 0.76 -11.92 7.63
CA GLU A 19 1.87 -12.15 6.70
C GLU A 19 2.21 -10.86 5.94
N GLY A 20 3.51 -10.59 5.76
CA GLY A 20 3.98 -9.36 5.12
C GLY A 20 3.88 -8.09 5.99
N ALA A 21 3.45 -8.20 7.26
CA ALA A 21 3.51 -7.09 8.19
C ALA A 21 4.95 -6.73 8.55
N GLU A 22 5.24 -5.43 8.57
CA GLU A 22 6.51 -4.88 9.02
C GLU A 22 6.50 -4.75 10.54
N MET A 23 7.60 -5.14 11.20
CA MET A 23 7.71 -5.21 12.66
C MET A 23 8.99 -4.51 13.11
N THR A 24 8.91 -3.74 14.18
CA THR A 24 10.08 -3.16 14.86
C THR A 24 10.61 -4.18 15.86
N LEU A 25 11.89 -4.54 15.76
CA LEU A 25 12.59 -5.39 16.71
C LEU A 25 13.40 -4.54 17.69
N ARG A 26 13.22 -4.75 19.00
CA ARG A 26 14.05 -4.15 20.05
C ARG A 26 14.78 -5.24 20.81
N GLU A 27 16.05 -4.99 21.11
CA GLU A 27 16.89 -5.86 21.94
C GLU A 27 17.10 -5.17 23.29
N GLU A 28 16.77 -5.87 24.37
CA GLU A 28 17.01 -5.42 25.74
C GLU A 28 17.50 -6.60 26.58
N GLN A 29 18.74 -6.50 27.07
CA GLN A 29 19.35 -7.49 27.97
C GLN A 29 19.29 -8.92 27.41
N GLY A 30 19.50 -9.09 26.10
CA GLY A 30 19.44 -10.37 25.42
C GLY A 30 18.01 -10.90 25.17
N LYS A 31 16.98 -10.11 25.47
CA LYS A 31 15.59 -10.39 25.07
C LYS A 31 15.22 -9.58 23.85
N TYR A 32 14.48 -10.21 22.95
CA TYR A 32 13.95 -9.56 21.75
C TYR A 32 12.45 -9.33 21.91
N SER A 33 12.01 -8.08 21.82
CA SER A 33 10.60 -7.71 21.71
C SER A 33 10.30 -7.21 20.30
N PHE A 34 9.09 -7.52 19.80
CA PHE A 34 8.65 -7.07 18.48
C PHE A 34 7.26 -6.45 18.56
N GLU A 35 7.09 -5.34 17.86
CA GLU A 35 5.85 -4.59 17.80
C GLU A 35 5.54 -4.23 16.33
N PRO A 36 4.26 -4.13 15.93
CA PRO A 36 3.92 -3.66 14.58
C PRO A 36 4.60 -2.32 14.29
N ALA A 37 5.30 -2.24 13.15
CA ALA A 37 5.85 -0.97 12.71
C ALA A 37 4.68 -0.04 12.35
N HIS A 38 4.51 1.05 13.08
CA HIS A 38 3.50 2.05 12.77
C HIS A 38 3.93 2.79 11.49
N SER A 39 3.58 2.23 10.34
CA SER A 39 3.76 2.89 9.05
C SER A 39 2.38 3.17 8.45
N GLU A 40 1.78 4.28 8.88
CA GLU A 40 0.96 5.03 7.95
C GLU A 40 1.90 5.45 6.81
N ARG A 41 1.97 4.66 5.74
CA ARG A 41 2.70 5.02 4.51
C ARG A 41 1.98 6.22 3.90
N LYS A 42 2.27 7.40 4.42
CA LYS A 42 1.85 8.66 3.82
C LYS A 42 2.60 8.81 2.52
N ILE A 43 1.85 9.02 1.44
CA ILE A 43 2.45 9.41 0.18
C ILE A 43 3.12 10.76 0.44
N ASP A 44 4.42 10.84 0.19
CA ASP A 44 5.17 12.07 0.33
C ASP A 44 4.82 13.02 -0.83
N VAL A 45 3.84 13.89 -0.57
CA VAL A 45 3.30 14.86 -1.54
C VAL A 45 4.38 15.81 -2.05
N SER A 46 5.41 16.10 -1.23
CA SER A 46 6.50 17.01 -1.61
C SER A 46 7.33 16.50 -2.79
N LYS A 47 7.31 15.19 -3.06
CA LYS A 47 8.07 14.60 -4.18
C LYS A 47 7.49 14.94 -5.54
N PHE A 48 6.19 15.25 -5.63
CA PHE A 48 5.53 15.48 -6.92
C PHE A 48 4.76 16.80 -6.99
N ALA A 49 4.23 17.32 -5.88
CA ALA A 49 3.55 18.62 -5.89
C ALA A 49 4.52 19.74 -6.30
N GLY A 50 4.15 20.51 -7.32
CA GLY A 50 4.93 21.65 -7.80
C GLY A 50 6.16 21.30 -8.65
N LYS A 51 6.34 20.04 -9.08
CA LYS A 51 7.46 19.65 -9.97
C LYS A 51 7.30 20.09 -11.43
N ALA A 52 6.11 20.51 -11.84
CA ALA A 52 5.84 21.02 -13.18
C ALA A 52 5.13 22.39 -13.12
N PRO A 53 5.82 23.45 -12.64
CA PRO A 53 5.23 24.80 -12.53
C PRO A 53 4.97 25.45 -13.89
N TRP A 54 5.56 24.94 -14.97
CA TRP A 54 5.35 25.39 -16.35
C TRP A 54 4.15 24.72 -17.03
N LEU A 55 3.48 23.77 -16.37
CA LEU A 55 2.35 23.06 -16.95
C LEU A 55 1.08 23.87 -16.71
N GLU A 56 0.55 24.45 -17.77
CA GLU A 56 -0.76 25.11 -17.72
C GLU A 56 -1.87 24.05 -17.80
N PRO A 57 -2.89 24.11 -16.92
CA PRO A 57 -4.03 23.21 -17.02
C PRO A 57 -4.76 23.49 -18.34
N LEU A 58 -4.97 22.43 -19.13
CA LEU A 58 -5.85 22.50 -20.28
C LEU A 58 -7.29 22.79 -19.81
N PRO A 59 -8.09 23.51 -20.61
CA PRO A 59 -9.51 23.66 -20.33
C PRO A 59 -10.15 22.29 -20.18
N ARG A 60 -11.07 22.17 -19.21
CA ARG A 60 -11.83 20.93 -19.02
C ARG A 60 -12.69 20.67 -20.25
N GLU A 61 -12.41 19.58 -20.94
CA GLU A 61 -13.32 18.99 -21.92
C GLU A 61 -14.00 17.79 -21.24
N ASP A 62 -15.33 17.81 -21.21
CA ASP A 62 -16.08 16.61 -20.86
C ASP A 62 -16.11 15.71 -22.09
N PHE A 63 -15.50 14.53 -21.97
CA PHE A 63 -15.52 13.53 -23.02
C PHE A 63 -16.79 12.69 -22.91
N ASP A 64 -17.35 12.28 -24.04
CA ASP A 64 -18.40 11.27 -24.06
C ASP A 64 -17.92 9.99 -23.40
N ASP A 65 -18.82 9.31 -22.69
CA ASP A 65 -18.52 8.03 -22.09
C ASP A 65 -18.13 7.04 -23.19
N SER A 66 -16.88 6.59 -23.14
CA SER A 66 -16.38 5.60 -24.09
C SER A 66 -17.25 4.33 -23.99
N PRO A 67 -17.67 3.73 -25.11
CA PRO A 67 -18.41 2.48 -25.07
C PRO A 67 -17.54 1.42 -24.41
N ARG A 68 -17.87 1.11 -23.16
CA ARG A 68 -17.21 0.09 -22.36
C ARG A 68 -18.18 -1.05 -22.17
N ASP A 69 -17.70 -2.27 -22.34
CA ASP A 69 -18.47 -3.49 -22.13
C ASP A 69 -18.64 -3.80 -20.63
N TRP A 70 -19.23 -2.86 -19.88
CA TRP A 70 -19.48 -2.98 -18.44
C TRP A 70 -20.30 -4.24 -18.09
N HIS A 71 -21.11 -4.70 -19.04
CA HIS A 71 -21.87 -5.95 -18.96
C HIS A 71 -21.00 -7.20 -18.79
N LEU A 72 -19.74 -7.18 -19.23
CA LEU A 72 -18.80 -8.30 -19.01
C LEU A 72 -18.30 -8.37 -17.55
N LEU A 73 -18.46 -7.29 -16.79
CA LEU A 73 -18.08 -7.20 -15.37
C LEU A 73 -19.28 -7.40 -14.43
N GLY A 74 -20.46 -7.75 -14.95
CA GLY A 74 -21.68 -7.94 -14.16
C GLY A 74 -22.19 -6.67 -13.48
N ARG A 75 -21.78 -5.49 -13.97
CA ARG A 75 -22.25 -4.19 -13.49
C ARG A 75 -23.30 -3.68 -14.46
N ASP A 76 -24.55 -3.97 -14.16
CA ASP A 76 -25.68 -3.48 -14.93
C ASP A 76 -25.73 -1.96 -14.82
N ALA A 77 -25.97 -1.28 -15.94
CA ALA A 77 -25.93 0.19 -16.06
C ALA A 77 -27.04 0.95 -15.30
N SER A 78 -27.67 0.31 -14.31
CA SER A 78 -28.71 0.90 -13.46
C SER A 78 -28.15 1.16 -12.06
N GLY A 79 -27.38 2.23 -11.92
CA GLY A 79 -27.05 2.85 -10.65
C GLY A 79 -27.25 4.34 -10.78
N ALA A 80 -28.48 4.79 -10.48
CA ALA A 80 -28.80 6.21 -10.26
C ALA A 80 -28.04 6.75 -9.05
#